data_AF-A0A4R7PF19-F1
#
_entry.id   AF-A0A4R7PF19-F1
#
_cell.length_a   1.000
_cell.length_b   1.000
_cell.length_c   1.000
_cell.angle_alpha   90.00
_cell.angle_beta   90.00
_cell.angle_gamma   90.00
#
_symmetry.space_group_name_H-M   'P 1'
#
loop_
_entity.id
_entity.type
_entity.pdbx_description
1 polymer ?
#
loop_
_entity_poly.entity_id
_entity_poly.type
_entity_poly.pdbx_seq_one_letter_code
_entity_poly.pdbx_strand_id
1 'polypeptide(L)'
;MRSSSRKAIVAAVLMSASFAAAAQSIMPQPRAPSPDRDPRTKRDVPDYRQYEYGKEIYAVKLGCTTCPLGEKPLDETVARRFFEDDTLWETLDRKEYDAVAVYLRQRFGIGS
;
A
#
# COMPACT_ATOMS: atom_id res chain seq x y z
N MET A 1 -32.93 -21.33 33.63
CA MET A 1 -33.71 -20.23 34.26
C MET A 1 -32.87 -19.56 35.33
N ARG A 2 -32.26 -18.40 35.05
CA ARG A 2 -31.72 -17.50 36.09
C ARG A 2 -32.03 -16.07 35.67
N SER A 3 -33.12 -15.58 36.26
CA SER A 3 -33.59 -14.21 36.23
C SER A 3 -32.72 -13.36 37.18
N SER A 4 -32.31 -12.17 36.74
CA SER A 4 -32.00 -11.07 37.65
C SER A 4 -32.10 -9.75 36.91
N SER A 5 -33.34 -9.26 36.90
CA SER A 5 -33.73 -7.89 36.63
C SER A 5 -33.03 -6.92 37.58
N ARG A 6 -32.46 -5.84 37.04
CA ARG A 6 -32.36 -4.56 37.77
C ARG A 6 -32.80 -3.44 36.84
N LYS A 7 -34.05 -3.02 37.02
CA LYS A 7 -34.56 -1.72 36.58
C LYS A 7 -34.06 -0.68 37.59
N ALA A 8 -33.51 0.41 37.11
CA ALA A 8 -33.50 1.68 37.83
C ALA A 8 -33.58 2.80 36.79
N ILE A 9 -34.78 3.35 36.70
CA ILE A 9 -35.13 4.64 36.09
C ILE A 9 -34.51 5.73 36.98
N VAL A 10 -34.15 6.90 36.43
CA VAL A 10 -34.57 8.23 36.94
C VAL A 10 -33.78 9.38 36.29
N ALA A 11 -34.60 10.37 35.88
CA ALA A 11 -34.40 11.81 35.73
C ALA A 11 -33.51 12.36 34.61
N ALA A 12 -34.22 12.93 33.65
CA ALA A 12 -33.79 14.05 32.82
C ALA A 12 -33.43 15.29 33.66
N VAL A 13 -32.43 16.04 33.19
CA VAL A 13 -32.28 17.47 33.50
C VAL A 13 -32.17 18.21 32.17
N LEU A 14 -33.22 18.95 31.86
CA LEU A 14 -33.26 19.99 30.84
C LEU A 14 -32.58 21.24 31.41
N MET A 15 -31.61 21.83 30.71
CA MET A 15 -31.42 23.29 30.73
C MET A 15 -30.81 23.76 29.41
N SER A 16 -31.62 24.56 28.71
CA SER A 16 -31.31 25.30 27.51
C SER A 16 -30.35 26.45 27.81
N ALA A 17 -29.38 26.71 26.93
CA ALA A 17 -28.76 28.03 26.81
C ALA A 17 -28.41 28.30 25.36
N SER A 18 -29.23 29.13 24.71
CA SER A 18 -28.97 29.73 23.42
C SER A 18 -27.81 30.71 23.53
N PHE A 19 -26.74 30.49 22.78
CA PHE A 19 -25.70 31.50 22.61
C PHE A 19 -25.73 32.01 21.17
N ALA A 20 -26.30 33.20 21.02
CA ALA A 20 -26.02 34.10 19.91
C ALA A 20 -24.72 34.84 20.22
N ALA A 21 -23.69 34.70 19.37
CA ALA A 21 -22.61 35.67 19.25
C ALA A 21 -21.78 35.35 17.99
N ALA A 22 -22.18 35.91 16.85
CA ALA A 22 -21.29 36.08 15.70
C ALA A 22 -20.34 37.24 16.00
N ALA A 23 -19.22 36.95 16.66
CA ALA A 23 -18.08 37.86 16.77
C ALA A 23 -16.97 37.31 15.88
N GLN A 24 -16.76 37.97 14.73
CA GLN A 24 -15.71 37.69 13.77
C GLN A 24 -14.35 37.96 14.43
N SER A 25 -13.80 36.92 15.06
CA SER A 25 -12.45 36.93 15.59
C SER A 25 -11.55 36.34 14.52
N ILE A 26 -10.62 37.16 14.04
CA ILE A 26 -9.49 36.75 13.21
C ILE A 26 -8.63 35.81 14.07
N MET A 27 -8.99 34.54 14.11
CA MET A 27 -8.18 33.51 14.74
C MET A 27 -7.06 33.13 13.78
N PRO A 28 -5.81 32.96 14.25
CA PRO A 28 -4.82 32.23 13.47
C PRO A 28 -5.41 30.83 13.23
N GLN A 29 -5.65 30.48 11.97
CA GLN A 29 -6.14 29.14 11.65
C GLN A 29 -5.23 28.12 12.35
N PRO A 30 -5.78 27.14 13.07
CA PRO A 30 -5.03 25.94 13.39
C PRO A 30 -4.49 25.43 12.06
N ARG A 31 -3.16 25.43 11.87
CA ARG A 31 -2.57 24.78 10.70
C ARG A 31 -3.14 23.37 10.70
N ALA A 32 -3.94 23.05 9.69
CA ALA A 32 -4.32 21.69 9.42
C ALA A 32 -3.03 20.86 9.47
N PRO A 33 -3.00 19.72 10.19
CA PRO A 33 -1.84 18.86 10.18
C PRO A 33 -1.50 18.55 8.72
N SER A 34 -0.30 18.93 8.29
CA SER A 34 0.17 18.63 6.93
C SER A 34 0.02 17.12 6.70
N PRO A 35 -0.71 16.68 5.66
CA PRO A 35 -0.88 15.26 5.36
C PRO A 35 0.44 14.55 5.01
N ASP A 36 1.52 15.30 4.81
CA ASP A 36 2.89 14.83 4.53
C ASP A 36 3.62 14.16 5.70
N ARG A 37 3.03 14.07 6.90
CA ARG A 37 3.68 13.46 8.08
C ARG A 37 3.02 12.19 8.61
N ASP A 38 2.06 11.59 7.91
CA ASP A 38 1.66 10.22 8.24
C ASP A 38 2.67 9.25 7.59
N PRO A 39 3.47 8.47 8.35
CA PRO A 39 4.34 7.45 7.78
C PRO A 39 3.57 6.34 7.04
N ARG A 40 2.23 6.29 7.15
CA ARG A 40 1.35 5.46 6.32
C ARG A 40 1.14 6.02 4.91
N THR A 41 1.44 7.30 4.68
CA THR A 41 1.49 7.94 3.34
C THR A 41 2.87 7.80 2.70
N LYS A 42 3.78 6.99 3.24
CA LYS A 42 5.00 6.59 2.52
C LYS A 42 4.61 5.75 1.31
N ARG A 43 4.47 6.44 0.18
CA ARG A 43 4.11 5.93 -1.14
C ARG A 43 5.25 5.18 -1.85
N ASP A 44 6.32 4.86 -1.11
CA ASP A 44 7.57 4.33 -1.67
C ASP A 44 7.89 2.90 -1.21
N VAL A 45 7.01 2.26 -0.43
CA VAL A 45 7.10 0.82 -0.16
C VAL A 45 6.15 0.13 -1.13
N PRO A 46 6.66 -0.67 -2.09
CA PRO A 46 5.79 -1.43 -2.97
C PRO A 46 4.84 -2.30 -2.13
N ASP A 47 3.59 -2.44 -2.56
CA ASP A 47 2.63 -3.30 -1.88
C ASP A 47 3.25 -4.70 -1.75
N TYR A 48 3.39 -5.19 -0.52
CA TYR A 48 3.95 -6.52 -0.23
C TYR A 48 3.29 -7.62 -1.08
N ARG A 49 2.00 -7.45 -1.41
CA ARG A 49 1.29 -8.38 -2.31
C ARG A 49 1.84 -8.34 -3.73
N GLN A 50 2.17 -7.16 -4.27
CA GLN A 50 2.79 -7.04 -5.59
C GLN A 50 4.20 -7.64 -5.61
N TYR A 51 4.96 -7.46 -4.54
CA TYR A 51 6.29 -8.08 -4.42
C TYR A 51 6.22 -9.61 -4.46
N GLU A 52 5.40 -10.23 -3.60
CA GLU A 52 5.29 -11.70 -3.57
C GLU A 52 4.66 -12.25 -4.86
N TYR A 53 3.67 -11.53 -5.44
CA TYR A 53 3.12 -11.90 -6.74
C TYR A 53 4.18 -11.86 -7.85
N GLY A 54 4.99 -10.80 -7.91
CA GLY A 54 6.08 -10.67 -8.89
C GLY A 54 7.13 -11.76 -8.75
N LYS A 55 7.46 -12.14 -7.51
CA LYS A 55 8.38 -13.25 -7.21
C LYS A 55 7.85 -14.59 -7.71
N GLU A 56 6.56 -14.86 -7.53
CA GLU A 56 5.90 -16.08 -8.02
C GLU A 56 5.90 -16.13 -9.54
N ILE A 57 5.47 -15.05 -10.19
CA ILE A 57 5.46 -14.94 -11.66
C ILE A 57 6.87 -15.13 -12.23
N TYR A 58 7.89 -14.51 -11.62
CA TYR A 58 9.27 -14.73 -12.01
C TYR A 58 9.64 -16.22 -11.95
N ALA A 59 9.36 -16.90 -10.83
CA ALA A 59 9.72 -18.30 -10.66
C ALA A 59 9.02 -19.23 -11.68
N VAL A 60 7.76 -18.95 -12.02
CA VAL A 60 6.95 -19.83 -12.88
C VAL A 60 7.17 -19.57 -14.37
N LYS A 61 7.31 -18.30 -14.78
CA LYS A 61 7.34 -17.91 -16.20
C LYS A 61 8.73 -17.54 -16.74
N LEU A 62 9.64 -17.10 -15.88
CA LEU A 62 10.93 -16.56 -16.31
C LEU A 62 12.13 -17.36 -15.81
N GLY A 63 12.13 -17.75 -14.54
CA GLY A 63 13.25 -18.39 -13.85
C GLY A 63 13.17 -19.91 -13.74
N CYS A 64 12.15 -20.55 -14.33
CA CYS A 64 12.08 -22.01 -14.38
C CYS A 64 13.17 -22.59 -15.30
N THR A 65 13.60 -23.84 -15.13
CA THR A 65 14.73 -24.43 -15.88
C THR A 65 14.60 -24.36 -17.41
N THR A 66 13.38 -24.32 -17.93
CA THR A 66 13.09 -24.22 -19.38
C THR A 66 12.61 -22.83 -19.80
N CYS A 67 12.62 -21.86 -18.89
CA CYS A 67 12.15 -20.51 -19.11
C CYS A 67 13.26 -19.60 -19.66
N PRO A 68 12.92 -18.43 -20.25
CA PRO A 68 13.90 -17.55 -20.91
C PRO A 68 15.08 -17.10 -20.03
N LEU A 69 14.87 -16.98 -18.72
CA LEU A 69 15.88 -16.56 -17.75
C LEU A 69 16.32 -17.71 -16.82
N GLY A 70 15.93 -18.96 -17.12
CA GLY A 70 16.12 -20.13 -16.27
C GLY A 70 17.52 -20.72 -16.24
N GLU A 71 18.30 -20.49 -17.30
CA GLU A 71 19.66 -21.04 -17.43
C GLU A 71 20.68 -20.38 -16.49
N LYS A 72 20.34 -19.20 -15.96
CA LYS A 72 21.23 -18.40 -15.12
C LYS A 72 20.59 -18.13 -13.76
N PRO A 73 21.40 -18.09 -12.68
CA PRO A 73 20.88 -17.65 -11.40
C PRO A 73 20.40 -16.19 -11.51
N LEU A 74 19.32 -15.87 -10.79
CA LEU A 74 18.81 -14.51 -10.73
C LEU A 74 19.81 -13.60 -9.98
N ASP A 75 20.51 -12.75 -10.72
CA ASP A 75 21.40 -11.70 -10.23
C ASP A 75 20.98 -10.32 -10.76
N GLU A 76 21.69 -9.26 -10.35
CA GLU A 76 21.38 -7.89 -10.77
C GLU A 76 21.53 -7.69 -12.30
N THR A 77 22.45 -8.42 -12.94
CA THR A 77 22.65 -8.32 -14.40
C THR A 77 21.47 -8.91 -15.14
N VAL A 78 20.99 -10.08 -14.72
CA VAL A 78 19.77 -10.70 -15.26
C VAL A 78 18.55 -9.82 -14.98
N ALA A 79 18.45 -9.23 -13.79
CA ALA A 79 17.38 -8.31 -13.44
C ALA A 79 17.40 -7.02 -14.28
N ARG A 80 18.57 -6.49 -14.65
CA ARG A 80 18.68 -5.34 -15.56
C ARG A 80 18.27 -5.70 -16.98
N ARG A 81 18.69 -6.87 -17.49
CA ARG A 81 18.27 -7.38 -18.80
C ARG A 81 16.76 -7.48 -18.95
N PHE A 82 16.05 -7.83 -17.88
CA PHE A 82 14.57 -7.85 -17.88
C PHE A 82 13.97 -6.50 -18.31
N PHE A 83 14.60 -5.37 -17.95
CA PHE A 83 14.12 -4.03 -18.33
C PHE A 83 14.58 -3.56 -19.70
N GLU A 84 15.57 -4.25 -20.29
CA GLU A 84 16.12 -3.96 -21.62
C GLU A 84 15.49 -4.84 -22.71
N ASP A 85 14.86 -5.96 -22.32
CA ASP A 85 14.33 -6.96 -23.22
C ASP A 85 12.82 -6.77 -23.47
N ASP A 86 12.51 -6.20 -24.63
CA ASP A 86 11.14 -5.97 -25.08
C ASP A 86 10.39 -7.26 -25.50
N THR A 87 11.06 -8.42 -25.57
CA THR A 87 10.39 -9.69 -25.93
C THR A 87 9.65 -10.32 -24.74
N LEU A 88 9.99 -9.93 -23.51
CA LEU A 88 9.37 -10.47 -22.30
C LEU A 88 7.90 -10.05 -22.13
N TRP A 89 7.48 -8.97 -22.78
CA TRP A 89 6.09 -8.52 -22.84
C TRP A 89 5.17 -9.48 -23.61
N GLU A 90 5.71 -10.39 -24.42
CA GLU A 90 4.91 -11.44 -25.08
C GLU A 90 4.58 -12.59 -24.12
N THR A 91 5.39 -12.77 -23.08
CA THR A 91 5.26 -13.86 -22.10
C THR A 91 4.45 -13.43 -20.87
N LEU A 92 4.48 -12.13 -20.56
CA LEU A 92 3.84 -11.53 -19.39
C LEU A 92 2.72 -10.58 -19.82
N ASP A 93 1.59 -10.64 -19.13
CA ASP A 93 0.64 -9.54 -19.22
C ASP A 93 1.17 -8.28 -18.51
N ARG A 94 0.53 -7.13 -18.73
CA ARG A 94 0.97 -5.86 -18.14
C ARG A 94 1.04 -5.91 -16.60
N LYS A 95 0.09 -6.55 -15.92
CA LYS A 95 0.07 -6.62 -14.44
C LYS A 95 1.17 -7.54 -13.92
N GLU A 96 1.42 -8.64 -14.62
CA GLU A 96 2.51 -9.56 -14.32
C GLU A 96 3.87 -8.89 -14.50
N TYR A 97 4.05 -8.16 -15.61
CA TYR A 97 5.27 -7.39 -15.85
C TYR A 97 5.50 -6.38 -14.73
N ASP A 98 4.49 -5.57 -14.40
CA ASP A 98 4.58 -4.56 -13.34
C ASP A 98 4.94 -5.19 -11.98
N ALA A 99 4.37 -6.36 -11.66
CA ALA A 99 4.69 -7.07 -10.43
C ALA A 99 6.12 -7.62 -10.41
N VAL A 100 6.58 -8.24 -11.50
CA VAL A 100 7.97 -8.71 -11.64
C VAL A 100 8.94 -7.53 -11.56
N ALA A 101 8.62 -6.40 -12.19
CA ALA A 101 9.40 -5.17 -12.11
C ALA A 101 9.54 -4.70 -10.65
N VAL A 102 8.44 -4.65 -9.89
CA VAL A 102 8.47 -4.33 -8.45
C VAL A 102 9.38 -5.29 -7.68
N TYR A 103 9.23 -6.60 -7.91
CA TYR A 103 10.06 -7.61 -7.26
C TYR A 103 11.56 -7.42 -7.55
N LEU A 104 11.94 -7.22 -8.82
CA LEU A 104 13.33 -7.07 -9.24
C LEU A 104 13.95 -5.76 -8.74
N ARG A 105 13.22 -4.64 -8.84
CA ARG A 105 13.67 -3.34 -8.31
C ARG A 105 13.91 -3.40 -6.80
N GLN A 106 12.99 -4.01 -6.06
CA GLN A 106 13.11 -4.10 -4.60
C GLN A 106 14.20 -5.08 -4.16
N ARG A 107 14.39 -6.20 -4.88
CA ARG A 107 15.42 -7.20 -4.56
C ARG A 107 16.84 -6.69 -4.82
N PHE A 108 17.04 -5.91 -5.89
CA PHE A 108 18.37 -5.50 -6.35
C PHE A 108 18.63 -3.98 -6.22
N GLY A 109 17.66 -3.19 -5.78
CA GLY A 109 17.80 -1.73 -5.71
C GLY A 109 17.92 -1.04 -7.07
N ILE A 110 17.40 -1.68 -8.13
CA ILE A 110 17.40 -1.13 -9.50
C ILE A 110 16.34 -0.03 -9.56
N GLY A 111 16.72 1.16 -10.04
CA GLY A 111 15.99 2.43 -9.91
C GLY A 111 14.46 2.36 -9.84
N SER A 112 13.91 2.93 -8.76
CA SER A 112 12.50 3.29 -8.59
C SER A 112 12.11 4.46 -9.48
#